data_AF-A0A1Q7RZ01-F1
#
_entry.id   AF-A0A1Q7RZ01-F1
#
_cell.length_a   1.000
_cell.length_b   1.000
_cell.length_c   1.000
_cell.angle_alpha   90.00
_cell.angle_beta   90.00
_cell.angle_gamma   90.00
#
_symmetry.space_group_name_H-M   'P 1'
#
loop_
_entity.id
_entity.type
_entity.pdbx_description
1 polymer ?
#
loop_
_entity_poly.entity_id
_entity_poly.type
_entity_poly.pdbx_seq_one_letter_code
_entity_poly.pdbx_strand_id
1 'polypeptide(L)'
;MGTRAFWACHVFATVRCVREIWEHCFGRRLPWFFKDPDAPRLEIIPRAESANAWSSEGFLEFGYLLDRRRRPAWLCENFDVVAHETGHLILKSVIGNPTNAKKTLDYRAHEEAAADLVAVVACLHFDEVVRRLLRNTKGRLFSRNLLSRLGEEGRRSQIRADAAYDKHGFSKPFSGGAFDLFVEIYERHLVRHGAIPAALARRSRSAVATALAGLARDAVHRRFRRLRRAFAEHFVGAEETFRQALGEARDDFARLLARTWDRTSVRDFPGRGPAYAGVVTNMLAADRAVTGGRYGEIIRKAFRQRGIVPSGRRA
;
A
#
# COMPACT_ATOMS: atom_id res chain seq x y z
N MET A 1 19.63 19.79 6.08
CA MET A 1 19.45 18.38 5.65
C MET A 1 20.84 17.80 5.38
N GLY A 2 21.05 16.50 5.63
CA GLY A 2 22.34 15.84 5.34
C GLY A 2 23.36 15.75 6.49
N THR A 3 22.96 15.93 7.75
CA THR A 3 23.84 15.67 8.91
C THR A 3 23.48 14.33 9.57
N ARG A 4 24.43 13.69 10.26
CA ARG A 4 24.16 12.45 11.01
C ARG A 4 23.04 12.62 12.04
N ALA A 5 23.02 13.75 12.74
CA ALA A 5 21.98 14.07 13.71
C ALA A 5 20.59 14.21 13.05
N PHE A 6 20.53 14.84 11.86
CA PHE A 6 19.29 14.94 11.09
C PHE A 6 18.78 13.56 10.68
N TRP A 7 19.65 12.69 10.14
CA TRP A 7 19.24 11.34 9.71
C TRP A 7 18.75 10.49 10.88
N ALA A 8 19.46 10.49 12.01
CA ALA A 8 19.03 9.76 13.20
C ALA A 8 17.65 10.23 13.69
N CYS A 9 17.46 11.55 13.79
CA CYS A 9 16.18 12.14 14.21
C CYS A 9 15.06 11.82 13.20
N HIS A 10 15.31 12.00 11.90
CA HIS A 10 14.32 11.77 10.85
C HIS A 10 13.86 10.31 10.80
N VAL A 11 14.78 9.35 10.82
CA VAL A 11 14.42 7.92 10.78
C VAL A 11 13.69 7.52 12.04
N PHE A 12 14.17 7.94 13.23
CA PHE A 12 13.48 7.68 14.49
C PHE A 12 12.06 8.24 14.50
N ALA A 13 11.89 9.51 14.12
CA ALA A 13 10.59 10.17 14.06
C ALA A 13 9.65 9.49 13.06
N THR A 14 10.17 9.07 11.90
CA THR A 14 9.38 8.37 10.88
C THR A 14 8.93 7.00 11.37
N VAL A 15 9.83 6.19 11.93
CA VAL A 15 9.48 4.89 12.53
C VAL A 15 8.42 5.07 13.62
N ARG A 16 8.58 6.07 14.51
CA ARG A 16 7.60 6.35 15.56
C ARG A 16 6.24 6.75 14.99
N CYS A 17 6.21 7.67 14.02
CA CYS A 17 4.98 8.14 13.36
C CYS A 17 4.23 6.99 12.69
N VAL A 18 4.92 6.17 11.89
CA VAL A 18 4.32 5.01 11.21
C VAL A 18 3.75 4.02 12.22
N ARG A 19 4.47 3.75 13.31
CA ARG A 19 3.96 2.90 14.39
C ARG A 19 2.72 3.48 15.06
N GLU A 20 2.70 4.78 15.38
CA GLU A 20 1.53 5.41 16.00
C GLU A 20 0.28 5.30 15.14
N ILE A 21 0.42 5.56 13.83
CA ILE A 21 -0.67 5.42 12.85
C ILE A 21 -1.22 3.98 12.87
N TRP A 22 -0.34 2.98 12.75
CA TRP A 22 -0.79 1.60 12.65
C TRP A 22 -1.27 1.03 13.99
N GLU A 23 -0.63 1.37 15.12
CA GLU A 23 -1.12 1.02 16.47
C GLU A 23 -2.53 1.57 16.71
N HIS A 24 -2.82 2.79 16.22
CA HIS A 24 -4.16 3.35 16.23
C HIS A 24 -5.14 2.54 15.36
N CYS A 25 -4.74 2.17 14.13
CA CYS A 25 -5.58 1.35 13.25
C CYS A 25 -5.88 -0.04 13.82
N PHE A 26 -4.90 -0.68 14.49
CA PHE A 26 -5.09 -1.97 15.16
C PHE A 26 -5.85 -1.86 16.49
N GLY A 27 -5.82 -0.69 17.13
CA GLY A 27 -6.40 -0.44 18.46
C GLY A 27 -5.58 -1.05 19.59
N ARG A 28 -4.29 -1.34 19.36
CA ARG A 28 -3.37 -1.90 20.35
C ARG A 28 -1.92 -1.54 20.03
N ARG A 29 -1.06 -1.55 21.05
CA ARG A 29 0.40 -1.49 20.84
C ARG A 29 0.88 -2.74 20.11
N LEU A 30 1.84 -2.56 19.21
CA LEU A 30 2.45 -3.65 18.46
C LEU A 30 3.82 -3.98 19.06
N PRO A 31 4.00 -5.15 19.71
CA PRO A 31 5.32 -5.58 20.17
C PRO A 31 6.21 -5.91 18.98
N TRP A 32 7.53 -5.81 19.14
CA TRP A 32 8.45 -6.33 18.12
C TRP A 32 8.41 -7.86 18.09
N PHE A 33 8.49 -8.44 16.89
CA PHE A 33 8.45 -9.90 16.71
C PHE A 33 9.75 -10.58 17.12
N PHE A 34 10.88 -9.87 17.04
CA PHE A 34 12.24 -10.34 17.29
C PHE A 34 12.66 -10.26 18.77
N LYS A 35 11.71 -10.45 19.68
CA LYS A 35 11.91 -10.14 21.10
C LYS A 35 12.94 -11.08 21.75
N ASP A 36 14.08 -10.50 22.13
CA ASP A 36 14.82 -10.85 23.34
C ASP A 36 14.01 -10.34 24.56
N PRO A 37 13.72 -11.18 25.58
CA PRO A 37 13.04 -10.77 26.81
C PRO A 37 13.68 -9.59 27.55
N ASP A 38 15.01 -9.42 27.43
CA ASP A 38 15.79 -8.56 28.32
C ASP A 38 16.15 -7.18 27.71
N ALA A 39 16.00 -6.99 26.40
CA ALA A 39 16.23 -5.69 25.74
C ALA A 39 15.43 -5.52 24.42
N PRO A 40 14.13 -5.12 24.46
CA PRO A 40 13.28 -5.04 23.28
C PRO A 40 13.50 -3.74 22.48
N ARG A 41 14.72 -3.51 21.99
CA ARG A 41 15.08 -2.31 21.22
C ARG A 41 15.19 -2.65 19.74
N LEU A 42 14.70 -1.74 18.89
CA LEU A 42 14.98 -1.77 17.46
C LEU A 42 16.26 -0.98 17.23
N GLU A 43 17.27 -1.61 16.65
CA GLU A 43 18.45 -0.93 16.15
C GLU A 43 18.13 -0.23 14.82
N ILE A 44 18.53 1.02 14.70
CA ILE A 44 18.33 1.80 13.48
C ILE A 44 19.69 2.31 13.05
N ILE A 45 20.07 1.95 11.83
CA ILE A 45 21.31 2.36 11.18
C ILE A 45 20.91 3.23 9.99
N PRO A 46 20.86 4.58 10.16
CA PRO A 46 20.43 5.50 9.10
C PRO A 46 21.41 5.55 7.92
N ARG A 47 22.61 4.99 8.06
CA ARG A 47 23.67 5.04 7.06
C ARG A 47 24.40 3.70 6.99
N ALA A 48 24.11 2.95 5.93
CA ALA A 48 24.85 1.76 5.53
C ALA A 48 25.55 2.00 4.18
N GLU A 49 26.68 1.35 3.94
CA GLU A 49 27.37 1.38 2.64
C GLU A 49 26.76 0.31 1.71
N SER A 50 25.51 0.55 1.33
CA SER A 50 24.75 -0.35 0.46
C SER A 50 23.87 0.42 -0.51
N ALA A 51 23.56 -0.19 -1.65
CA ALA A 51 22.63 0.35 -2.64
C ALA A 51 21.16 0.03 -2.34
N ASN A 52 20.82 -0.27 -1.09
CA ASN A 52 19.50 -0.72 -0.69
C ASN A 52 19.13 -0.27 0.73
N ALA A 53 17.86 -0.43 1.10
CA ALA A 53 17.38 -0.39 2.47
C ALA A 53 16.72 -1.73 2.80
N TRP A 54 16.84 -2.19 4.04
CA TRP A 54 16.19 -3.42 4.46
C TRP A 54 15.90 -3.45 5.96
N SER A 55 15.02 -4.36 6.32
CA SER A 55 14.63 -4.68 7.68
C SER A 55 14.83 -6.17 7.96
N SER A 56 15.26 -6.49 9.17
CA SER A 56 15.35 -7.88 9.64
C SER A 56 14.96 -7.96 11.11
N GLU A 57 15.22 -9.11 11.72
CA GLU A 57 15.05 -9.30 13.16
C GLU A 57 15.97 -8.33 13.91
N GLY A 58 15.41 -7.38 14.65
CA GLY A 58 16.18 -6.50 15.52
C GLY A 58 16.61 -5.18 14.91
N PHE A 59 16.57 -4.99 13.58
CA PHE A 59 17.20 -3.82 12.97
C PHE A 59 16.58 -3.29 11.67
N LEU A 60 16.88 -2.02 11.38
CA LEU A 60 16.67 -1.32 10.11
C LEU A 60 17.98 -0.73 9.59
N GLU A 61 18.31 -0.97 8.33
CA GLU A 61 19.47 -0.41 7.65
C GLU A 61 19.09 0.37 6.40
N PHE A 62 19.69 1.55 6.24
CA PHE A 62 19.41 2.43 5.12
C PHE A 62 20.70 2.83 4.39
N GLY A 63 20.82 2.35 3.14
CA GLY A 63 21.87 2.74 2.23
C GLY A 63 21.57 4.01 1.45
N TYR A 64 22.18 4.12 0.26
CA TYR A 64 21.99 5.24 -0.65
C TYR A 64 21.95 4.77 -2.09
N LEU A 65 21.33 5.58 -2.93
CA LEU A 65 21.39 5.43 -4.38
C LEU A 65 22.13 6.60 -4.98
N LEU A 66 22.56 6.47 -6.23
CA LEU A 66 23.16 7.58 -6.96
C LEU A 66 22.06 8.37 -7.67
N ASP A 67 21.98 9.68 -7.40
CA ASP A 67 21.13 10.60 -8.15
C ASP A 67 21.63 10.77 -9.60
N ARG A 68 20.89 11.51 -10.43
CA ARG A 68 21.29 11.78 -11.83
C ARG A 68 22.65 12.49 -11.98
N ARG A 69 23.13 13.12 -10.92
CA ARG A 69 24.43 13.81 -10.83
C ARG A 69 25.48 12.96 -10.12
N ARG A 70 25.23 11.65 -9.93
CA ARG A 70 26.08 10.68 -9.23
C ARG A 70 26.38 11.02 -7.77
N ARG A 71 25.48 11.77 -7.11
CA ARG A 71 25.59 12.08 -5.69
C ARG A 71 24.77 11.09 -4.86
N PRO A 72 25.20 10.74 -3.63
CA PRO A 72 24.39 9.92 -2.73
C PRO A 72 23.03 10.56 -2.43
N ALA A 73 21.97 9.88 -2.81
CA ALA A 73 20.60 10.09 -2.37
C ALA A 73 20.32 9.06 -1.26
N TRP A 74 20.43 9.50 -0.01
CA TRP A 74 20.29 8.63 1.15
C TRP A 74 18.85 8.16 1.30
N LEU A 75 18.66 6.84 1.36
CA LEU A 75 17.33 6.23 1.45
C LEU A 75 16.65 6.56 2.79
N CYS A 76 17.45 6.80 3.83
CA CYS A 76 16.96 7.23 5.13
C CYS A 76 16.28 8.59 5.14
N GLU A 77 16.50 9.45 4.14
CA GLU A 77 15.85 10.77 4.04
C GLU A 77 14.45 10.70 3.43
N ASN A 78 14.06 9.54 2.91
CA ASN A 78 12.77 9.36 2.28
C ASN A 78 11.79 8.66 3.23
N PHE A 79 10.75 9.41 3.63
CA PHE A 79 9.69 8.93 4.51
C PHE A 79 9.06 7.63 4.01
N ASP A 80 8.80 7.51 2.69
CA ASP A 80 8.12 6.34 2.14
C ASP A 80 8.99 5.07 2.26
N VAL A 81 10.30 5.19 2.11
CA VAL A 81 11.26 4.09 2.26
C VAL A 81 11.33 3.66 3.72
N VAL A 82 11.48 4.60 4.65
CA VAL A 82 11.51 4.27 6.08
C VAL A 82 10.19 3.65 6.53
N ALA A 83 9.05 4.15 6.03
CA ALA A 83 7.74 3.59 6.31
C ALA A 83 7.56 2.18 5.74
N HIS A 84 8.06 1.91 4.53
CA HIS A 84 8.08 0.58 3.91
C HIS A 84 8.87 -0.42 4.76
N GLU A 85 10.10 -0.08 5.12
CA GLU A 85 10.93 -0.97 5.94
C GLU A 85 10.35 -1.19 7.35
N THR A 86 9.70 -0.16 7.92
CA THR A 86 8.95 -0.29 9.17
C THR A 86 7.73 -1.21 9.00
N GLY A 87 7.07 -1.15 7.85
CA GLY A 87 5.93 -1.99 7.49
C GLY A 87 6.25 -3.48 7.54
N HIS A 88 7.43 -3.88 7.04
CA HIS A 88 7.90 -5.26 7.18
C HIS A 88 7.92 -5.75 8.64
N LEU A 89 8.42 -4.93 9.57
CA LEU A 89 8.48 -5.26 10.99
C LEU A 89 7.09 -5.33 11.63
N ILE A 90 6.22 -4.39 11.28
CA ILE A 90 4.81 -4.37 11.72
C ILE A 90 4.10 -5.64 11.26
N LEU A 91 4.24 -6.00 9.98
CA LEU A 91 3.57 -7.18 9.43
C LEU A 91 4.06 -8.46 10.10
N LYS A 92 5.38 -8.64 10.27
CA LYS A 92 5.93 -9.81 10.98
C LYS A 92 5.43 -9.93 12.42
N SER A 93 5.18 -8.81 13.11
CA SER A 93 4.56 -8.80 14.44
C SER A 93 3.10 -9.27 14.44
N VAL A 94 2.36 -8.95 13.38
CA VAL A 94 0.91 -9.19 13.32
C VAL A 94 0.59 -10.55 12.71
N ILE A 95 1.15 -10.87 11.54
CA ILE A 95 0.85 -12.09 10.78
C ILE A 95 1.84 -13.24 11.07
N GLY A 96 2.88 -12.95 11.86
CA GLY A 96 3.97 -13.87 12.20
C GLY A 96 5.14 -13.84 11.20
N ASN A 97 6.30 -14.31 11.65
CA ASN A 97 7.52 -14.49 10.85
C ASN A 97 7.84 -15.99 10.72
N PRO A 98 7.85 -16.58 9.52
CA PRO A 98 8.22 -17.99 9.34
C PRO A 98 9.68 -18.23 9.74
N THR A 99 9.90 -19.15 10.69
CA THR A 99 11.24 -19.52 11.23
C THR A 99 11.96 -20.59 10.41
N ASN A 100 11.28 -21.25 9.47
CA ASN A 100 11.83 -22.37 8.69
C ASN A 100 12.45 -21.90 7.37
N ALA A 101 13.48 -22.63 6.90
CA ALA A 101 14.48 -22.21 5.92
C ALA A 101 14.02 -21.74 4.52
N LYS A 102 12.72 -21.67 4.19
CA LYS A 102 12.25 -20.99 2.97
C LYS A 102 10.87 -20.36 3.21
N LYS A 103 10.84 -19.04 3.44
CA LYS A 103 9.62 -18.24 3.29
C LYS A 103 9.02 -18.52 1.92
N THR A 104 7.73 -18.87 1.87
CA THR A 104 7.04 -19.13 0.61
C THR A 104 6.98 -17.86 -0.24
N LEU A 105 6.92 -18.01 -1.57
CA LEU A 105 6.93 -16.87 -2.49
C LEU A 105 5.71 -15.96 -2.28
N ASP A 106 4.54 -16.54 -2.03
CA ASP A 106 3.30 -15.83 -1.70
C ASP A 106 3.41 -15.06 -0.37
N TYR A 107 4.02 -15.63 0.68
CA TYR A 107 4.28 -14.88 1.92
C TYR A 107 5.18 -13.68 1.65
N ARG A 108 6.34 -13.87 0.97
CA ARG A 108 7.29 -12.80 0.70
C ARG A 108 6.66 -11.69 -0.14
N ALA A 109 5.89 -12.05 -1.16
CA ALA A 109 5.25 -11.09 -2.04
C ALA A 109 4.10 -10.35 -1.35
N HIS A 110 3.36 -11.01 -0.45
CA HIS A 110 2.40 -10.31 0.42
C HIS A 110 3.11 -9.38 1.40
N GLU A 111 4.24 -9.79 1.99
CA GLU A 111 5.04 -8.96 2.90
C GLU A 111 5.45 -7.64 2.22
N GLU A 112 5.98 -7.71 1.00
CA GLU A 112 6.30 -6.52 0.19
C GLU A 112 5.06 -5.67 -0.11
N ALA A 113 3.96 -6.30 -0.56
CA ALA A 113 2.74 -5.58 -0.88
C ALA A 113 2.16 -4.85 0.35
N ALA A 114 2.18 -5.50 1.51
CA ALA A 114 1.68 -4.95 2.75
C ALA A 114 2.58 -3.82 3.28
N ALA A 115 3.90 -3.93 3.11
CA ALA A 115 4.84 -2.84 3.40
C ALA A 115 4.59 -1.60 2.53
N ASP A 116 4.33 -1.79 1.23
CA ASP A 116 3.92 -0.69 0.33
C ASP A 116 2.61 -0.04 0.82
N LEU A 117 1.61 -0.84 1.22
CA LEU A 117 0.33 -0.34 1.73
C LEU A 117 0.48 0.41 3.07
N VAL A 118 1.37 -0.05 3.95
CA VAL A 118 1.76 0.64 5.18
C VAL A 118 2.29 2.04 4.87
N ALA A 119 3.23 2.13 3.92
CA ALA A 119 3.82 3.40 3.50
C ALA A 119 2.78 4.33 2.84
N VAL A 120 1.90 3.80 1.99
CA VAL A 120 0.82 4.57 1.35
C VAL A 120 -0.10 5.19 2.39
N VAL A 121 -0.62 4.40 3.32
CA VAL A 121 -1.53 4.91 4.37
C VAL A 121 -0.82 5.98 5.19
N ALA A 122 0.42 5.72 5.61
CA ALA A 122 1.21 6.68 6.40
C ALA A 122 1.43 8.00 5.65
N CYS A 123 1.80 7.95 4.37
CA CYS A 123 1.98 9.13 3.52
C CYS A 123 0.70 9.97 3.40
N LEU A 124 -0.49 9.33 3.38
CA LEU A 124 -1.78 10.00 3.28
C LEU A 124 -2.21 10.72 4.59
N HIS A 125 -1.43 10.64 5.67
CA HIS A 125 -1.61 11.50 6.84
C HIS A 125 -1.00 12.90 6.67
N PHE A 126 -0.14 13.12 5.66
CA PHE A 126 0.41 14.44 5.38
C PHE A 126 -0.47 15.23 4.43
N ASP A 127 -1.05 16.30 4.95
CA ASP A 127 -1.94 17.20 4.23
C ASP A 127 -1.35 17.71 2.90
N GLU A 128 -0.06 18.07 2.88
CA GLU A 128 0.59 18.53 1.64
C GLU A 128 0.76 17.41 0.60
N VAL A 129 1.00 16.17 1.06
CA VAL A 129 1.04 14.99 0.16
C VAL A 129 -0.33 14.78 -0.46
N VAL A 130 -1.40 14.84 0.34
CA VAL A 130 -2.79 14.70 -0.11
C VAL A 130 -3.14 15.80 -1.11
N ARG A 131 -2.89 17.08 -0.78
CA ARG A 131 -3.17 18.21 -1.68
C ARG A 131 -2.40 18.09 -3.00
N ARG A 132 -1.10 17.75 -2.95
CA ARG A 132 -0.27 17.59 -4.16
C ARG A 132 -0.74 16.41 -5.01
N LEU A 133 -1.10 15.28 -4.39
CA LEU A 133 -1.68 14.13 -5.08
C LEU A 133 -2.97 14.53 -5.81
N LEU A 134 -3.91 15.16 -5.12
CA LEU A 134 -5.19 15.57 -5.71
C LEU A 134 -5.01 16.59 -6.84
N ARG A 135 -4.16 17.62 -6.66
CA ARG A 135 -3.84 18.59 -7.72
C ARG A 135 -3.25 17.93 -8.97
N ASN A 136 -2.26 17.06 -8.79
CA ASN A 136 -1.58 16.39 -9.92
C ASN A 136 -2.50 15.41 -10.67
N THR A 137 -3.41 14.77 -9.94
CA THR A 137 -4.37 13.81 -10.47
C THR A 137 -5.65 14.45 -10.98
N LYS A 138 -5.87 15.74 -10.66
CA LYS A 138 -7.14 16.45 -10.84
C LYS A 138 -8.30 15.67 -10.21
N GLY A 139 -8.08 15.20 -8.99
CA GLY A 139 -9.04 14.40 -8.22
C GLY A 139 -9.20 12.93 -8.61
N ARG A 140 -8.58 12.46 -9.72
CA ARG A 140 -8.71 11.08 -10.21
C ARG A 140 -7.50 10.19 -9.88
N LEU A 141 -7.65 9.33 -8.88
CA LEU A 141 -6.57 8.44 -8.41
C LEU A 141 -6.20 7.29 -9.38
N PHE A 142 -7.06 6.89 -10.33
CA PHE A 142 -6.72 5.91 -11.40
C PHE A 142 -5.83 6.49 -12.52
N SER A 143 -4.82 7.28 -12.17
CA SER A 143 -3.85 7.87 -13.11
C SER A 143 -2.44 7.38 -12.77
N ARG A 144 -1.51 7.47 -13.73
CA ARG A 144 -0.07 7.30 -13.47
C ARG A 144 0.40 8.34 -12.44
N ASN A 145 0.26 8.05 -11.15
CA ASN A 145 0.54 8.92 -10.00
C ASN A 145 1.40 8.18 -8.97
N LEU A 146 1.75 8.85 -7.86
CA LEU A 146 2.61 8.28 -6.82
C LEU A 146 2.10 6.91 -6.34
N LEU A 147 0.78 6.77 -6.13
CA LEU A 147 0.16 5.54 -5.67
C LEU A 147 0.13 4.45 -6.76
N SER A 148 -0.08 4.82 -8.03
CA SER A 148 -0.01 3.85 -9.12
C SER A 148 1.42 3.42 -9.43
N ARG A 149 2.44 4.27 -9.20
CA ARG A 149 3.86 3.88 -9.31
C ARG A 149 4.25 2.90 -8.22
N LEU A 150 3.71 3.08 -7.01
CA LEU A 150 3.86 2.11 -5.92
C LEU A 150 3.17 0.77 -6.29
N GLY A 151 1.97 0.80 -6.86
CA GLY A 151 1.21 -0.41 -7.25
C GLY A 151 1.62 -1.13 -8.55
N GLU A 152 2.09 -0.42 -9.59
CA GLU A 152 2.41 -0.99 -10.92
C GLU A 152 3.93 -1.19 -11.14
N GLU A 153 4.77 -0.32 -10.58
CA GLU A 153 6.21 -0.25 -10.88
C GLU A 153 7.12 -0.73 -9.75
N GLY A 154 6.59 -1.07 -8.56
CA GLY A 154 7.36 -1.66 -7.44
C GLY A 154 8.79 -1.12 -7.34
N ARG A 155 8.96 0.14 -6.90
CA ARG A 155 10.24 0.84 -6.62
C ARG A 155 11.39 0.69 -7.66
N ARG A 156 11.14 0.19 -8.88
CA ARG A 156 12.20 -0.10 -9.89
C ARG A 156 12.87 1.12 -10.50
N SER A 157 12.39 2.35 -10.28
CA SER A 157 13.04 3.54 -10.85
C SER A 157 14.24 4.04 -10.05
N GLN A 158 14.55 3.45 -8.89
CA GLN A 158 15.68 3.88 -8.07
C GLN A 158 16.56 2.72 -7.56
N ILE A 159 16.02 1.54 -7.25
CA ILE A 159 16.82 0.41 -6.76
C ILE A 159 17.09 -0.57 -7.91
N ARG A 160 18.31 -0.52 -8.48
CA ARG A 160 18.86 -1.65 -9.27
C ARG A 160 19.33 -2.70 -8.26
N ALA A 161 18.57 -3.78 -8.10
CA ALA A 161 19.02 -5.01 -7.48
C ALA A 161 18.44 -6.22 -8.23
N ASP A 162 19.27 -7.25 -8.33
CA ASP A 162 19.30 -8.30 -9.34
C ASP A 162 18.03 -9.14 -9.59
N ALA A 163 17.95 -9.60 -10.83
CA ALA A 163 16.98 -10.57 -11.30
C ALA A 163 17.27 -11.98 -10.73
N ALA A 164 16.73 -12.29 -9.56
CA ALA A 164 16.55 -13.65 -9.08
C ALA A 164 15.32 -13.73 -8.17
N TYR A 165 14.29 -14.48 -8.57
CA TYR A 165 13.00 -14.65 -7.87
C TYR A 165 12.20 -13.34 -7.63
N ASP A 166 11.37 -12.96 -8.59
CA ASP A 166 10.64 -11.68 -8.64
C ASP A 166 9.45 -11.59 -7.67
N LYS A 167 9.72 -11.55 -6.35
CA LYS A 167 8.72 -11.26 -5.29
C LYS A 167 7.97 -9.95 -5.54
N HIS A 168 8.62 -8.97 -6.18
CA HIS A 168 8.04 -7.66 -6.51
C HIS A 168 7.10 -7.73 -7.72
N GLY A 169 7.32 -8.64 -8.67
CA GLY A 169 6.37 -8.99 -9.72
C GLY A 169 5.17 -9.76 -9.16
N PHE A 170 5.43 -10.67 -8.20
CA PHE A 170 4.40 -11.50 -7.58
C PHE A 170 3.53 -10.75 -6.57
N SER A 171 3.97 -9.58 -6.06
CA SER A 171 3.20 -8.70 -5.18
C SER A 171 2.16 -7.85 -5.93
N LYS A 172 2.42 -7.53 -7.21
CA LYS A 172 1.57 -6.63 -8.03
C LYS A 172 0.10 -7.02 -8.10
N PRO A 173 -0.28 -8.32 -8.22
CA PRO A 173 -1.68 -8.70 -8.19
C PRO A 173 -2.38 -8.30 -6.89
N PHE A 174 -1.72 -8.49 -5.74
CA PHE A 174 -2.30 -8.13 -4.44
C PHE A 174 -2.30 -6.61 -4.23
N SER A 175 -1.16 -5.93 -4.39
CA SER A 175 -1.06 -4.47 -4.24
C SER A 175 -2.03 -3.75 -5.18
N GLY A 176 -2.14 -4.21 -6.42
CA GLY A 176 -3.08 -3.67 -7.38
C GLY A 176 -4.54 -3.87 -6.98
N GLY A 177 -4.91 -5.04 -6.44
CA GLY A 177 -6.28 -5.31 -5.98
C GLY A 177 -6.64 -4.46 -4.76
N ALA A 178 -5.70 -4.31 -3.83
CA ALA A 178 -5.83 -3.44 -2.69
C ALA A 178 -5.94 -1.95 -3.10
N PHE A 179 -5.18 -1.51 -4.11
CA PHE A 179 -5.29 -0.16 -4.64
C PHE A 179 -6.62 0.09 -5.36
N ASP A 180 -7.08 -0.86 -6.19
CA ASP A 180 -8.38 -0.76 -6.85
C ASP A 180 -9.52 -0.64 -5.82
N LEU A 181 -9.43 -1.41 -4.72
CA LEU A 181 -10.33 -1.31 -3.58
C LEU A 181 -10.27 0.07 -2.92
N PHE A 182 -9.07 0.57 -2.60
CA PHE A 182 -8.89 1.88 -1.99
C PHE A 182 -9.49 3.02 -2.84
N VAL A 183 -9.22 3.02 -4.15
CA VAL A 183 -9.77 4.04 -5.05
C VAL A 183 -11.29 3.93 -5.15
N GLU A 184 -11.85 2.72 -5.13
CA GLU A 184 -13.30 2.55 -5.16
C GLU A 184 -13.97 2.99 -3.84
N ILE A 185 -13.34 2.79 -2.68
CA ILE A 185 -13.80 3.37 -1.40
C ILE A 185 -13.79 4.91 -1.49
N TYR A 186 -12.72 5.49 -1.99
CA TYR A 186 -12.61 6.93 -2.22
C TYR A 186 -13.69 7.49 -3.14
N GLU A 187 -13.92 6.86 -4.30
CA GLU A 187 -14.97 7.31 -5.22
C GLU A 187 -16.38 7.17 -4.62
N ARG A 188 -16.62 6.21 -3.72
CA ARG A 188 -17.88 6.11 -2.97
C ARG A 188 -18.06 7.28 -1.99
N HIS A 189 -17.01 7.68 -1.28
CA HIS A 189 -17.04 8.88 -0.42
C HIS A 189 -17.26 10.14 -1.24
N LEU A 190 -16.62 10.30 -2.40
CA LEU A 190 -16.89 11.43 -3.31
C LEU A 190 -18.36 11.49 -3.74
N VAL A 191 -18.98 10.34 -4.06
CA VAL A 191 -20.41 10.29 -4.42
C VAL A 191 -21.28 10.63 -3.22
N ARG A 192 -20.96 10.11 -2.02
CA ARG A 192 -21.70 10.39 -0.78
C ARG A 192 -21.67 11.87 -0.42
N HIS A 193 -20.54 12.54 -0.63
CA HIS A 193 -20.39 13.99 -0.41
C HIS A 193 -20.94 14.84 -1.56
N GLY A 194 -21.52 14.24 -2.59
CA GLY A 194 -22.04 14.97 -3.76
C GLY A 194 -20.96 15.58 -4.65
N ALA A 195 -19.68 15.27 -4.42
CA ALA A 195 -18.54 15.83 -5.16
C ALA A 195 -18.47 15.32 -6.60
N ILE A 196 -18.92 14.08 -6.86
CA ILE A 196 -19.05 13.52 -8.21
C ILE A 196 -20.38 12.76 -8.36
N PRO A 197 -20.95 12.69 -9.57
CA PRO A 197 -22.14 11.88 -9.82
C PRO A 197 -21.80 10.38 -9.81
N ALA A 198 -22.72 9.54 -9.32
CA ALA A 198 -22.57 8.09 -9.28
C ALA A 198 -22.27 7.46 -10.66
N ALA A 199 -22.75 8.08 -11.74
CA ALA A 199 -22.46 7.67 -13.11
C ALA A 199 -20.96 7.82 -13.45
N LEU A 200 -20.29 8.87 -12.97
CA LEU A 200 -18.85 9.06 -13.19
C LEU A 200 -18.03 8.00 -12.46
N ALA A 201 -18.36 7.69 -11.21
CA ALA A 201 -17.73 6.60 -10.45
C ALA A 201 -17.94 5.22 -11.12
N ARG A 202 -19.13 4.92 -11.64
CA ARG A 202 -19.36 3.69 -12.44
C ARG A 202 -18.48 3.62 -13.70
N ARG A 203 -18.32 4.73 -14.42
CA ARG A 203 -17.46 4.80 -15.62
C ARG A 203 -15.97 4.65 -15.29
N SER A 204 -15.53 5.21 -14.16
CA SER A 204 -14.15 5.09 -13.67
C SER A 204 -13.80 3.62 -13.40
N ARG A 205 -14.64 2.93 -12.60
CA ARG A 205 -14.50 1.51 -12.28
C ARG A 205 -14.49 0.58 -13.49
N SER A 206 -15.36 0.83 -14.47
CA SER A 206 -15.40 0.02 -15.69
C SER A 206 -14.18 0.25 -16.60
N ALA A 207 -13.51 1.40 -16.51
CA ALA A 207 -12.29 1.65 -17.28
C ALA A 207 -11.11 0.79 -16.82
N VAL A 208 -11.02 0.47 -15.53
CA VAL A 208 -10.02 -0.44 -14.97
C VAL A 208 -10.23 -1.86 -15.53
N ALA A 209 -11.47 -2.36 -15.46
CA ALA A 209 -11.82 -3.67 -16.02
C ALA A 209 -11.46 -3.77 -17.52
N THR A 210 -11.79 -2.72 -18.29
CA THR A 210 -11.44 -2.58 -19.70
C THR A 210 -9.92 -2.59 -19.93
N ALA A 211 -9.13 -1.89 -19.10
CA ALA A 211 -7.68 -1.87 -19.23
C ALA A 211 -7.06 -3.24 -18.94
N LEU A 212 -7.58 -3.96 -17.94
CA LEU A 212 -7.14 -5.32 -17.60
C LEU A 212 -7.55 -6.36 -18.65
N ALA A 213 -8.63 -6.13 -19.38
CA ALA A 213 -9.10 -7.01 -20.46
C ALA A 213 -8.28 -6.91 -21.77
N GLY A 214 -7.18 -6.16 -21.79
CA GLY A 214 -6.25 -6.15 -22.94
C GLY A 214 -6.75 -5.41 -24.18
N LEU A 215 -7.71 -4.48 -24.05
CA LEU A 215 -8.16 -3.66 -25.17
C LEU A 215 -7.01 -2.81 -25.77
N ALA A 216 -7.18 -2.41 -27.04
CA ALA A 216 -6.20 -1.60 -27.77
C ALA A 216 -5.74 -0.39 -26.95
N ARG A 217 -4.41 -0.22 -26.82
CA ARG A 217 -3.80 0.82 -25.97
C ARG A 217 -4.40 2.19 -26.21
N ASP A 218 -4.65 2.58 -27.46
CA ASP A 218 -5.18 3.92 -27.78
C ASP A 218 -6.62 4.13 -27.28
N ALA A 219 -7.45 3.09 -27.30
CA ALA A 219 -8.80 3.15 -26.77
C ALA A 219 -8.79 3.37 -25.25
N VAL A 220 -7.89 2.65 -24.54
CA VAL A 220 -7.66 2.83 -23.10
C VAL A 220 -7.18 4.26 -22.81
N HIS A 221 -6.15 4.75 -23.53
CA HIS A 221 -5.63 6.11 -23.33
C HIS A 221 -6.70 7.19 -23.58
N ARG A 222 -7.49 7.09 -24.66
CA ARG A 222 -8.60 8.02 -24.93
C ARG A 222 -9.62 8.02 -23.80
N ARG A 223 -10.01 6.84 -23.31
CA ARG A 223 -10.97 6.70 -22.21
C ARG A 223 -10.44 7.31 -20.91
N PHE A 224 -9.19 7.05 -20.55
CA PHE A 224 -8.57 7.59 -19.35
C PHE A 224 -8.43 9.12 -19.41
N ARG A 225 -8.12 9.69 -20.60
CA ARG A 225 -8.12 11.15 -20.81
C ARG A 225 -9.51 11.76 -20.60
N ARG A 226 -10.56 11.15 -21.16
CA ARG A 226 -11.96 11.61 -20.97
C ARG A 226 -12.36 11.58 -19.49
N LEU A 227 -12.02 10.51 -18.77
CA LEU A 227 -12.27 10.42 -17.33
C LEU A 227 -11.51 11.47 -16.53
N ARG A 228 -10.22 11.70 -16.84
CA ARG A 228 -9.43 12.75 -16.18
C ARG A 228 -10.05 14.13 -16.37
N ARG A 229 -10.59 14.43 -17.55
CA ARG A 229 -11.31 15.68 -17.81
C ARG A 229 -12.59 15.79 -16.99
N ALA A 230 -13.42 14.75 -16.99
CA ALA A 230 -14.66 14.75 -16.22
C ALA A 230 -14.44 14.90 -14.71
N PHE A 231 -13.43 14.23 -14.13
CA PHE A 231 -13.06 14.45 -12.72
C PHE A 231 -12.54 15.86 -12.47
N ALA A 232 -11.74 16.42 -13.40
CA ALA A 232 -11.22 17.77 -13.25
C ALA A 232 -12.33 18.84 -13.20
N GLU A 233 -13.40 18.66 -13.98
CA GLU A 233 -14.57 19.56 -13.98
C GLU A 233 -15.27 19.57 -12.61
N HIS A 234 -15.31 18.42 -11.92
CA HIS A 234 -15.88 18.31 -10.57
C HIS A 234 -14.89 18.66 -9.45
N PHE A 235 -13.58 18.65 -9.72
CA PHE A 235 -12.56 18.93 -8.73
C PHE A 235 -12.42 20.43 -8.43
N VAL A 236 -12.56 21.27 -9.47
CA VAL A 236 -12.44 22.73 -9.34
C VAL A 236 -13.58 23.27 -8.46
N GLY A 237 -13.24 23.94 -7.36
CA GLY A 237 -14.20 24.48 -6.40
C GLY A 237 -14.72 23.47 -5.36
N ALA A 238 -14.28 22.20 -5.45
CA ALA A 238 -14.62 21.14 -4.48
C ALA A 238 -13.36 20.45 -3.92
N GLU A 239 -12.19 21.10 -4.00
CA GLU A 239 -10.90 20.52 -3.63
C GLU A 239 -10.88 20.02 -2.18
N GLU A 240 -11.54 20.74 -1.28
CA GLU A 240 -11.63 20.38 0.13
C GLU A 240 -12.53 19.16 0.36
N THR A 241 -13.65 19.06 -0.36
CA THR A 241 -14.51 17.86 -0.36
C THR A 241 -13.77 16.63 -0.88
N PHE A 242 -12.93 16.79 -1.90
CA PHE A 242 -12.04 15.73 -2.40
C PHE A 242 -10.98 15.33 -1.36
N ARG A 243 -10.41 16.31 -0.65
CA ARG A 243 -9.46 16.06 0.45
C ARG A 243 -10.12 15.29 1.58
N GLN A 244 -11.31 15.70 2.00
CA GLN A 244 -12.10 15.01 3.03
C GLN A 244 -12.42 13.57 2.63
N ALA A 245 -12.97 13.36 1.42
CA ALA A 245 -13.30 12.02 0.92
C ALA A 245 -12.07 11.09 0.87
N LEU A 246 -10.89 11.63 0.54
CA LEU A 246 -9.64 10.87 0.55
C LEU A 246 -9.17 10.52 1.97
N GLY A 247 -9.34 11.43 2.93
CA GLY A 247 -9.08 11.15 4.35
C GLY A 247 -9.98 10.04 4.90
N GLU A 248 -11.29 10.12 4.63
CA GLU A 248 -12.26 9.09 5.04
C GLU A 248 -11.95 7.74 4.39
N ALA A 249 -11.57 7.74 3.10
CA ALA A 249 -11.16 6.52 2.42
C ALA A 249 -9.89 5.91 3.00
N ARG A 250 -8.90 6.73 3.35
CA ARG A 250 -7.66 6.29 4.01
C ARG A 250 -8.00 5.58 5.32
N ASP A 251 -8.85 6.19 6.15
CA ASP A 251 -9.18 5.67 7.48
C ASP A 251 -9.98 4.36 7.40
N ASP A 252 -10.97 4.30 6.50
CA ASP A 252 -11.72 3.06 6.25
C ASP A 252 -10.83 1.93 5.74
N PHE A 253 -9.94 2.25 4.79
CA PHE A 253 -9.04 1.28 4.17
C PHE A 253 -7.98 0.79 5.16
N ALA A 254 -7.36 1.68 5.94
CA ALA A 254 -6.39 1.32 6.96
C ALA A 254 -7.00 0.42 8.05
N ARG A 255 -8.23 0.73 8.50
CA ARG A 255 -8.97 -0.09 9.46
C ARG A 255 -9.31 -1.47 8.88
N LEU A 256 -9.72 -1.53 7.61
CA LEU A 256 -9.98 -2.79 6.91
C LEU A 256 -8.71 -3.64 6.79
N LEU A 257 -7.57 -3.04 6.42
CA LEU A 257 -6.28 -3.73 6.35
C LEU A 257 -5.83 -4.26 7.71
N ALA A 258 -5.85 -3.42 8.76
CA ALA A 258 -5.50 -3.83 10.11
C ALA A 258 -6.33 -5.04 10.58
N ARG A 259 -7.65 -4.99 10.35
CA ARG A 259 -8.57 -6.10 10.70
C ARG A 259 -8.45 -7.32 9.81
N THR A 260 -7.94 -7.15 8.58
CA THR A 260 -7.58 -8.27 7.70
C THR A 260 -6.33 -8.96 8.25
N TRP A 261 -5.32 -8.20 8.64
CA TRP A 261 -4.05 -8.72 9.13
C TRP A 261 -4.17 -9.33 10.54
N ASP A 262 -5.02 -8.81 11.43
CA ASP A 262 -5.35 -9.46 12.71
C ASP A 262 -5.94 -10.88 12.53
N ARG A 263 -6.50 -11.17 11.35
CA ARG A 263 -7.06 -12.49 10.98
C ARG A 263 -6.12 -13.33 10.14
N THR A 264 -5.00 -12.76 9.68
CA THR A 264 -4.06 -13.40 8.77
C THR A 264 -2.87 -13.94 9.55
N SER A 265 -2.39 -15.11 9.17
CA SER A 265 -1.22 -15.75 9.76
C SER A 265 -0.32 -16.33 8.67
N VAL A 266 0.87 -16.80 9.07
CA VAL A 266 1.77 -17.56 8.18
C VAL A 266 1.09 -18.76 7.50
N ARG A 267 0.02 -19.31 8.09
CA ARG A 267 -0.73 -20.46 7.52
C ARG A 267 -1.55 -20.10 6.28
N ASP A 268 -1.85 -18.82 6.09
CA ASP A 268 -2.56 -18.32 4.92
C ASP A 268 -1.66 -18.25 3.67
N PHE A 269 -0.38 -18.60 3.81
CA PHE A 269 0.63 -18.64 2.76
C PHE A 269 1.28 -20.02 2.66
N PRO A 270 0.52 -21.07 2.29
CA PRO A 270 1.02 -22.44 2.26
C PRO A 270 2.06 -22.68 1.15
N GLY A 271 2.28 -21.73 0.23
CA GLY A 271 3.15 -21.90 -0.94
C GLY A 271 2.64 -22.91 -1.97
N ARG A 272 1.46 -23.52 -1.72
CA ARG A 272 0.75 -24.47 -2.58
C ARG A 272 -0.72 -24.08 -2.62
N GLY A 273 -1.27 -23.81 -3.80
CA GLY A 273 -2.65 -23.35 -3.99
C GLY A 273 -2.75 -21.91 -4.50
N PRO A 274 -3.98 -21.34 -4.60
CA PRO A 274 -4.17 -19.99 -5.11
C PRO A 274 -3.56 -18.96 -4.14
N ALA A 275 -2.54 -18.24 -4.60
CA ALA A 275 -1.88 -17.22 -3.79
C ALA A 275 -2.89 -16.18 -3.25
N TYR A 276 -2.71 -15.79 -1.99
CA TYR A 276 -3.49 -14.74 -1.30
C TYR A 276 -4.98 -15.04 -1.05
N ALA A 277 -5.49 -16.20 -1.45
CA ALA A 277 -6.91 -16.56 -1.29
C ALA A 277 -7.38 -16.48 0.18
N GLY A 278 -6.55 -16.95 1.11
CA GLY A 278 -6.81 -16.84 2.56
C GLY A 278 -6.89 -15.39 3.02
N VAL A 279 -5.95 -14.54 2.56
CA VAL A 279 -5.92 -13.10 2.89
C VAL A 279 -7.18 -12.39 2.39
N VAL A 280 -7.65 -12.68 1.18
CA VAL A 280 -8.90 -12.07 0.66
C VAL A 280 -10.13 -12.57 1.42
N THR A 281 -10.16 -13.84 1.83
CA THR A 281 -11.21 -14.37 2.73
C THR A 281 -11.20 -13.61 4.06
N ASN A 282 -10.02 -13.40 4.65
CA ASN A 282 -9.85 -12.62 5.88
C ASN A 282 -10.29 -11.18 5.70
N MET A 283 -10.05 -10.57 4.54
CA MET A 283 -10.50 -9.22 4.21
C MET A 283 -12.02 -9.11 4.10
N LEU A 284 -12.69 -10.11 3.51
CA LEU A 284 -14.15 -10.18 3.48
C LEU A 284 -14.76 -10.37 4.87
N ALA A 285 -14.11 -11.15 5.73
CA ALA A 285 -14.53 -11.29 7.13
C ALA A 285 -14.31 -9.98 7.92
N ALA A 286 -13.21 -9.28 7.66
CA ALA A 286 -12.92 -7.98 8.25
C ALA A 286 -13.94 -6.91 7.84
N ASP A 287 -14.30 -6.86 6.55
CA ASP A 287 -15.33 -5.96 6.05
C ASP A 287 -16.69 -6.19 6.71
N ARG A 288 -17.12 -7.45 6.87
CA ARG A 288 -18.35 -7.78 7.60
C ARG A 288 -18.32 -7.25 9.04
N ALA A 289 -17.20 -7.43 9.73
CA ALA A 289 -17.07 -7.04 11.13
C ALA A 289 -16.97 -5.52 11.33
N VAL A 290 -16.36 -4.79 10.40
CA VAL A 290 -16.07 -3.35 10.59
C VAL A 290 -17.10 -2.46 9.91
N THR A 291 -17.65 -2.87 8.77
CA THR A 291 -18.51 -2.02 7.94
C THR A 291 -19.89 -2.60 7.70
N GLY A 292 -20.18 -3.79 8.25
CA GLY A 292 -21.39 -4.55 7.95
C GLY A 292 -21.38 -5.19 6.56
N GLY A 293 -20.22 -5.33 5.92
CA GLY A 293 -20.11 -5.94 4.59
C GLY A 293 -20.24 -4.95 3.43
N ARG A 294 -20.10 -3.64 3.69
CA ARG A 294 -20.29 -2.56 2.72
C ARG A 294 -19.36 -2.68 1.51
N TYR A 295 -18.15 -3.21 1.68
CA TYR A 295 -17.13 -3.30 0.64
C TYR A 295 -17.01 -4.70 0.02
N GLY A 296 -17.77 -5.69 0.48
CA GLY A 296 -17.63 -7.10 0.10
C GLY A 296 -17.72 -7.38 -1.40
N GLU A 297 -18.61 -6.70 -2.13
CA GLU A 297 -18.69 -6.82 -3.59
C GLU A 297 -17.45 -6.27 -4.29
N ILE A 298 -16.93 -5.15 -3.79
CA ILE A 298 -15.76 -4.48 -4.35
C ILE A 298 -14.51 -5.29 -4.11
N ILE A 299 -14.33 -5.81 -2.90
CA ILE A 299 -13.22 -6.68 -2.52
C ILE A 299 -13.18 -7.87 -3.49
N ARG A 300 -14.30 -8.60 -3.65
CA ARG A 300 -14.35 -9.76 -4.57
C ARG A 300 -14.00 -9.35 -6.00
N LYS A 301 -14.54 -8.24 -6.48
CA LYS A 301 -14.30 -7.77 -7.84
C LYS A 301 -12.84 -7.38 -8.08
N ALA A 302 -12.26 -6.56 -7.20
CA ALA A 302 -10.90 -6.04 -7.33
C ALA A 302 -9.86 -7.18 -7.36
N PHE A 303 -9.99 -8.15 -6.46
CA PHE A 303 -9.07 -9.29 -6.41
C PHE A 303 -9.32 -10.30 -7.53
N ARG A 304 -10.57 -10.57 -7.91
CA ARG A 304 -10.90 -11.49 -9.03
C ARG A 304 -10.36 -10.99 -10.36
N GLN A 305 -10.41 -9.68 -10.61
CA GLN A 305 -9.84 -9.06 -11.81
C GLN A 305 -8.32 -9.27 -11.95
N ARG A 306 -7.65 -9.67 -10.86
CA ARG A 306 -6.22 -9.94 -10.80
C ARG A 306 -5.91 -11.41 -10.53
N GLY A 307 -6.88 -12.30 -10.76
CA GLY A 307 -6.73 -13.74 -10.63
C GLY A 307 -6.73 -14.27 -9.19
N ILE A 308 -7.07 -13.44 -8.20
CA ILE A 308 -7.12 -13.84 -6.79
C ILE A 308 -8.58 -14.09 -6.40
N VAL A 309 -8.89 -15.33 -6.03
CA VAL A 309 -10.24 -15.74 -5.61
C VAL A 309 -10.18 -16.16 -4.13
N PRO A 310 -11.13 -15.72 -3.28
CA PRO A 310 -11.16 -16.11 -1.87
C PRO A 310 -11.21 -17.63 -1.68
N SER A 311 -10.61 -18.14 -0.60
CA SER A 311 -10.72 -19.55 -0.22
C SER A 311 -12.16 -19.90 0.17
N GLY A 312 -12.78 -20.87 -0.53
CA GLY A 312 -14.13 -21.37 -0.25
C GLY A 312 -14.97 -21.61 -1.51
N ARG A 313 -15.73 -22.73 -1.51
CA ARG A 313 -16.34 -23.44 -2.66
C ARG A 313 -16.98 -22.55 -3.74
N ARG A 314 -16.82 -22.97 -5.01
CA ARG A 314 -17.80 -22.68 -6.07
C ARG A 314 -19.19 -22.92 -5.45
N ALA A 315 -19.98 -21.86 -5.32
CA ALA A 315 -21.43 -22.01 -5.24
C ALA A 315 -21.91 -22.55 -6.59
#